data_AF-A0A227J3D2-F1
#
_entry.id   AF-A0A227J3D2-F1
#
_cell.length_a   1.000
_cell.length_b   1.000
_cell.length_c   1.000
_cell.angle_alpha   90.00
_cell.angle_beta   90.00
_cell.angle_gamma   90.00
#
_symmetry.space_group_name_H-M   'P 1'
#
loop_
_entity.id
_entity.type
_entity.pdbx_description
1 polymer ?
#
loop_
_entity_poly.entity_id
_entity_poly.type
_entity_poly.pdbx_seq_one_letter_code
_entity_poly.pdbx_strand_id
1 'polypeptide(L)' 'MPELPEVEVSRMGISPHMVGQTIKAFVFRTPKLRWDIPQELKLLEGQ' A
#
# COMPACT_ATOMS: atom_id res chain seq x y z
N MET A 1 -17.23 4.73 2.26
CA MET A 1 -16.48 3.55 1.80
C MET A 1 -16.58 3.57 0.29
N PRO A 2 -15.46 3.53 -0.44
CA PRO A 2 -15.53 3.50 -1.91
C PRO A 2 -16.25 2.23 -2.37
N GLU A 3 -16.99 2.32 -3.46
CA GLU A 3 -17.61 1.14 -4.07
C GLU A 3 -16.58 0.38 -4.92
N LEU A 4 -16.99 -0.79 -5.42
CA LEU A 4 -16.11 -1.65 -6.22
C LEU A 4 -15.56 -0.93 -7.47
N PRO A 5 -16.33 -0.11 -8.21
CA PRO A 5 -15.81 0.61 -9.37
C PRO A 5 -14.63 1.54 -9.03
N GLU A 6 -14.70 2.30 -7.94
CA GLU A 6 -13.64 3.24 -7.55
C GLU A 6 -12.38 2.51 -7.09
N VAL A 7 -12.53 1.37 -6.42
CA VAL A 7 -11.40 0.50 -6.03
C VAL A 7 -10.69 -0.04 -7.27
N GLU A 8 -11.43 -0.47 -8.29
CA GLU A 8 -10.83 -1.01 -9.53
C GLU A 8 -10.13 0.07 -10.34
N VAL A 9 -10.72 1.27 -10.44
CA VAL A 9 -10.05 2.42 -11.08
C VAL A 9 -8.72 2.75 -10.38
N SER A 10 -8.71 2.74 -9.05
CA SER A 10 -7.48 2.98 -8.28
C SER A 10 -6.44 1.88 -8.53
N ARG A 11 -6.85 0.61 -8.54
CA ARG A 11 -5.98 -0.54 -8.82
C ARG A 11 -5.35 -0.44 -10.20
N MET A 12 -6.15 -0.16 -11.23
CA MET A 12 -5.66 0.01 -12.61
C MET A 12 -4.70 1.19 -12.74
N GLY A 13 -4.95 2.29 -12.03
CA GLY A 13 -4.10 3.49 -12.08
C GLY A 13 -2.71 3.28 -11.48
N ILE A 14 -2.58 2.52 -10.39
CA ILE A 14 -1.29 2.32 -9.70
C ILE A 14 -0.50 1.14 -10.25
N SER A 15 -1.17 0.09 -10.76
CA SER A 15 -0.52 -1.18 -11.15
C SER A 15 0.64 -1.01 -12.14
N PRO A 16 0.55 -0.20 -13.22
CA PRO A 16 1.64 -0.01 -14.18
C PRO A 16 2.92 0.58 -13.59
N HIS A 17 2.80 1.26 -12.44
CA HIS A 17 3.92 1.94 -11.78
C HIS A 17 4.45 1.18 -10.57
N MET A 18 3.79 0.10 -10.14
CA MET A 18 4.14 -0.65 -8.93
C MET A 18 4.59 -2.08 -9.21
N VAL A 19 4.04 -2.75 -10.22
CA VAL A 19 4.35 -4.17 -10.48
C VAL A 19 5.81 -4.30 -10.94
N GLY A 20 6.55 -5.22 -10.31
CA GLY A 20 7.96 -5.48 -10.58
C GLY A 20 8.94 -4.47 -9.98
N GLN A 21 8.44 -3.50 -9.20
CA GLN A 21 9.28 -2.57 -8.45
C GLN A 21 9.64 -3.14 -7.07
N THR A 22 10.85 -2.84 -6.61
CA THR A 22 11.32 -3.20 -5.27
C THR A 22 10.95 -2.13 -4.25
N ILE A 23 10.46 -2.55 -3.09
CA ILE A 23 10.07 -1.63 -2.01
C ILE A 23 11.32 -1.03 -1.37
N LYS A 24 11.48 0.29 -1.46
CA LYS A 24 12.64 0.98 -0.89
C LYS A 24 12.54 1.23 0.61
N ALA A 25 11.37 1.70 1.07
CA ALA A 25 11.15 2.08 2.46
C ALA A 25 9.65 2.24 2.76
N PHE A 26 9.24 2.01 4.01
CA PHE A 26 7.93 2.36 4.54
C PHE A 26 7.96 3.61 5.41
N VAL A 27 7.06 4.55 5.16
CA VAL A 27 6.90 5.77 5.96
C VAL A 27 5.48 5.86 6.51
N PHE A 28 5.35 5.66 7.83
CA PHE A 28 4.06 5.77 8.54
C PHE A 28 3.92 7.14 9.18
N ARG A 29 2.86 7.87 8.81
CA ARG A 29 2.56 9.21 9.36
C ARG A 29 1.51 9.18 10.48
N THR A 30 0.88 8.03 10.69
CA THR A 30 -0.10 7.76 11.74
C THR A 30 0.09 6.32 12.23
N PRO A 31 -0.07 6.03 13.54
CA PRO A 31 0.12 4.67 14.07
C PRO A 31 -1.04 3.72 13.71
N LYS A 32 -2.22 4.25 13.37
CA LYS A 32 -3.41 3.44 13.06
C LYS A 32 -4.35 4.14 12.07
N LEU A 33 -5.16 3.32 11.40
CA LEU A 33 -6.35 3.75 10.66
C LEU A 33 -7.58 3.32 11.46
N ARG A 34 -8.35 2.34 10.95
CA ARG A 34 -9.37 1.65 11.73
C ARG A 34 -8.75 0.72 12.79
N TRP A 35 -7.62 0.12 12.45
CA TRP A 35 -6.81 -0.77 13.30
C TRP A 35 -5.35 -0.32 13.27
N ASP A 36 -4.55 -0.85 14.19
CA ASP A 36 -3.11 -0.58 14.26
C ASP A 36 -2.39 -1.06 12.99
N ILE A 37 -1.42 -0.28 12.53
CA ILE A 37 -0.62 -0.62 11.36
C ILE A 37 0.46 -1.63 11.78
N PRO A 38 0.48 -2.85 11.20
CA PRO A 38 1.47 -3.86 11.56
C PRO A 38 2.89 -3.40 11.26
N GLN A 39 3.77 -3.46 12.27
CA GLN A 39 5.16 -3.01 12.10
C GLN A 39 5.99 -4.01 11.29
N GLU A 40 5.54 -5.27 11.16
CA GLU A 40 6.21 -6.30 10.37
C GLU A 40 6.23 -5.97 8.88
N LEU A 41 5.41 -5.02 8.40
CA LEU A 41 5.44 -4.54 7.01
C LEU A 41 6.82 -4.03 6.61
N LYS A 42 7.61 -3.49 7.54
CA LYS A 42 8.98 -3.06 7.27
C LYS A 42 9.91 -4.20 6.83
N LEU A 43 9.58 -5.46 7.15
CA LEU A 43 10.35 -6.63 6.71
C LEU A 43 10.28 -6.87 5.20
N LEU A 44 9.37 -6.18 4.50
CA LEU A 44 9.22 -6.25 3.05
C LEU A 44 10.12 -5.24 2.31
N GLU A 45 10.85 -4.36 3.01
CA GLU A 45 11.83 -3.49 2.37
C GLU A 45 12.92 -4.32 1.67
N GLY A 46 13.19 -4.02 0.41
CA GLY A 46 14.11 -4.75 -0.44
C GLY A 46 13.50 -5.93 -1.22
N GLN A 47 12.20 -6.20 -1.06
CA GLN A 47 11.44 -7.17 -1.88
C GLN A 47 10.82 -6.51 -3.11
#